data_AF-A0A0S7EQ23-F1
#
_entry.id   AF-A0A0S7EQ23-F1
#
_cell.length_a   1.000
_cell.length_b   1.000
_cell.length_c   1.000
_cell.angle_alpha   90.00
_cell.angle_beta   90.00
_cell.angle_gamma   90.00
#
_symmetry.space_group_name_H-M   'P 1'
#
loop_
_entity.id
_entity.type
_entity.pdbx_description
1 polymer ?
#
loop_
_entity_poly.entity_id
_entity_poly.type
_entity_poly.pdbx_seq_one_letter_code
_entity_poly.pdbx_strand_id
1 'polypeptide(L)'
;YWTDWGEVPKIERADLDGLERLVMVNTSLGWPNGLALDYEQRQIYWGDAKTDKIEVMNMNGTGRRVLVEDKLPHIFGFSLLGDFVYWTDWQRRSIERVHKRTAEREFIIDQLPDL
;
A
#
# COMPACT_ATOMS: atom_id res chain seq x y z
N TYR A 1 -12.67 -3.38 0.53
CA TYR A 1 -11.66 -2.45 1.10
C TYR A 1 -11.36 -1.39 0.05
N TRP A 2 -11.16 -0.15 0.45
CA TRP A 2 -10.72 0.94 -0.44
C TRP A 2 -9.93 2.00 0.35
N THR A 3 -9.15 2.79 -0.38
CA THR A 3 -8.51 4.00 0.12
C THR A 3 -9.34 5.22 -0.28
N ASP A 4 -9.40 6.22 0.60
CA ASP A 4 -10.02 7.52 0.36
C ASP A 4 -9.05 8.59 0.85
N TRP A 5 -8.69 9.51 -0.05
CA TRP A 5 -7.71 10.58 0.17
C TRP A 5 -8.38 11.97 0.14
N GLY A 6 -9.69 12.02 0.46
CA GLY A 6 -10.44 13.26 0.66
C GLY A 6 -9.99 14.05 1.91
N GLU A 7 -10.86 14.94 2.42
CA GLU A 7 -10.54 15.87 3.52
C GLU A 7 -9.97 15.17 4.76
N VAL A 8 -10.50 13.99 5.09
CA VAL A 8 -9.95 13.10 6.10
C VAL A 8 -9.54 11.79 5.42
N PRO A 9 -8.24 11.60 5.16
CA PRO A 9 -7.72 10.38 4.55
C PRO A 9 -8.02 9.15 5.41
N LYS A 10 -8.50 8.10 4.77
CA LYS A 10 -8.93 6.88 5.45
C LYS A 10 -8.79 5.65 4.57
N ILE A 11 -8.70 4.50 5.23
CA ILE A 11 -8.88 3.19 4.62
C ILE A 11 -10.12 2.57 5.23
N GLU A 12 -11.01 2.08 4.39
CA GLU A 12 -12.32 1.60 4.80
C GLU A 12 -12.61 0.23 4.22
N ARG A 13 -13.57 -0.47 4.83
CA ARG A 13 -14.18 -1.67 4.27
C ARG A 13 -15.69 -1.58 4.36
N ALA A 14 -16.33 -2.36 3.51
CA ALA A 14 -17.75 -2.67 3.53
C ALA A 14 -17.90 -4.08 2.95
N ASP A 15 -19.05 -4.67 3.16
CA ASP A 15 -19.45 -5.87 2.44
C ASP A 15 -19.66 -5.54 0.95
N LEU A 16 -19.76 -6.57 0.09
CA LEU A 16 -19.85 -6.38 -1.36
C LEU A 16 -21.17 -5.69 -1.80
N ASP A 17 -22.17 -5.66 -0.93
CA ASP A 17 -23.42 -4.91 -1.10
C ASP A 17 -23.31 -3.45 -0.61
N GLY A 18 -22.15 -3.05 -0.09
CA GLY A 18 -21.89 -1.72 0.47
C GLY A 18 -22.38 -1.54 1.91
N LEU A 19 -22.94 -2.56 2.55
CA LEU A 19 -23.34 -2.52 3.95
C LEU A 19 -22.14 -2.71 4.90
N GLU A 20 -22.38 -2.53 6.20
CA GLU A 20 -21.37 -2.71 7.25
C GLU A 20 -20.08 -1.91 7.00
N ARG A 21 -20.23 -0.67 6.51
CA ARG A 21 -19.12 0.24 6.27
C ARG A 21 -18.40 0.56 7.57
N LEU A 22 -17.10 0.29 7.59
CA LEU A 22 -16.22 0.49 8.75
C LEU A 22 -14.94 1.23 8.33
N VAL A 23 -14.58 2.24 9.12
CA VAL A 23 -13.30 2.92 9.02
C VAL A 23 -12.23 2.06 9.69
N MET A 24 -11.28 1.57 8.90
CA MET A 24 -10.21 0.68 9.35
C MET A 24 -8.97 1.46 9.80
N VAL A 25 -8.66 2.56 9.10
CA VAL A 25 -7.55 3.47 9.42
C VAL A 25 -7.99 4.90 9.15
N ASN A 26 -7.74 5.81 10.08
CA ASN A 26 -8.02 7.25 9.95
C ASN A 26 -6.92 8.13 10.57
N THR A 27 -5.77 7.56 10.91
CA THR A 27 -4.64 8.25 11.52
C THR A 27 -3.38 7.99 10.72
N SER A 28 -2.47 8.98 10.70
CA SER A 28 -1.18 8.86 10.02
C SER A 28 -1.32 8.44 8.55
N LEU A 29 -2.30 9.01 7.86
CA LEU A 29 -2.53 8.87 6.42
C LEU A 29 -2.47 10.26 5.79
N GLY A 30 -1.91 10.35 4.60
CA GLY A 30 -1.97 11.53 3.76
C GLY A 30 -2.57 11.19 2.40
N TRP A 31 -1.83 10.46 1.56
CA TRP A 31 -2.28 10.08 0.22
C TRP A 31 -2.18 8.57 0.00
N PRO A 32 -3.10 7.77 0.58
CA PRO A 32 -3.12 6.32 0.38
C PRO A 32 -3.57 5.98 -1.04
N ASN A 33 -2.61 5.77 -1.95
CA ASN A 33 -2.86 5.61 -3.38
C ASN A 33 -3.11 4.15 -3.79
N GLY A 34 -2.40 3.21 -3.16
CA GLY A 34 -2.40 1.80 -3.54
C GLY A 34 -2.83 0.90 -2.39
N LEU A 35 -3.57 -0.17 -2.69
CA LEU A 35 -3.99 -1.17 -1.72
C LEU A 35 -3.92 -2.58 -2.33
N ALA A 36 -3.39 -3.54 -1.58
CA ALA A 36 -3.34 -4.94 -1.95
C ALA A 36 -3.72 -5.84 -0.76
N LEU A 37 -4.21 -7.04 -1.06
CA LEU A 37 -4.68 -8.01 -0.07
C LEU A 37 -3.81 -9.27 -0.12
N ASP A 38 -3.38 -9.74 1.05
CA ASP A 38 -2.86 -11.09 1.24
C ASP A 38 -3.96 -11.95 1.86
N TYR A 39 -4.58 -12.79 1.04
CA TYR A 39 -5.68 -13.63 1.46
C TYR A 39 -5.24 -14.80 2.37
N GLU A 40 -4.03 -15.30 2.17
CA GLU A 40 -3.49 -16.42 2.95
C GLU A 40 -3.17 -15.97 4.37
N GLN A 41 -2.51 -14.81 4.51
CA GLN A 41 -2.13 -14.25 5.81
C GLN A 41 -3.21 -13.37 6.43
N ARG A 42 -4.30 -13.10 5.70
CA ARG A 42 -5.39 -12.20 6.12
C ARG A 42 -4.87 -10.81 6.47
N GLN A 43 -4.01 -10.26 5.61
CA GLN A 43 -3.40 -8.94 5.78
C GLN A 43 -3.75 -8.01 4.62
N ILE A 44 -3.73 -6.71 4.89
CA ILE A 44 -3.87 -5.66 3.88
C ILE A 44 -2.62 -4.79 3.88
N TYR A 45 -2.18 -4.44 2.69
CA TYR A 45 -1.00 -3.61 2.43
C TYR A 45 -1.45 -2.35 1.71
N TRP A 46 -0.86 -1.22 2.04
CA TRP A 46 -1.11 0.03 1.31
C TRP A 46 0.16 0.87 1.19
N GLY A 47 0.22 1.64 0.13
CA GLY A 47 1.24 2.66 -0.09
C GLY A 47 0.63 4.05 0.09
N ASP A 48 1.29 4.89 0.89
CA ASP A 48 0.92 6.28 1.09
C ASP A 48 1.99 7.20 0.51
N ALA A 49 1.64 7.93 -0.55
CA ALA A 49 2.56 8.78 -1.30
C ALA A 49 2.84 10.13 -0.63
N LYS A 50 2.17 10.46 0.47
CA LYS A 50 2.44 11.69 1.22
C LYS A 50 3.39 11.46 2.38
N THR A 51 3.27 10.28 3.00
CA THR A 51 4.08 9.88 4.15
C THR A 51 5.28 9.01 3.77
N ASP A 52 5.43 8.69 2.47
CA ASP A 52 6.48 7.87 1.88
C ASP A 52 6.63 6.50 2.56
N LYS A 53 5.48 5.83 2.81
CA LYS A 53 5.42 4.56 3.54
C LYS A 53 4.63 3.51 2.80
N ILE A 54 5.10 2.27 2.90
CA ILE A 54 4.29 1.08 2.69
C ILE A 54 4.02 0.48 4.06
N GLU A 55 2.75 0.32 4.39
CA GLU A 55 2.31 -0.22 5.66
C GLU A 55 1.50 -1.50 5.44
N VAL A 56 1.44 -2.31 6.49
CA VAL A 56 0.67 -3.56 6.53
C VAL A 56 -0.10 -3.65 7.84
N MET A 57 -1.30 -4.20 7.78
CA MET A 57 -2.05 -4.59 8.98
C MET A 57 -2.88 -5.84 8.73
N ASN A 58 -3.35 -6.48 9.80
CA ASN A 58 -4.30 -7.57 9.70
C ASN A 58 -5.67 -7.05 9.21
N MET A 59 -6.42 -7.87 8.47
CA MET A 59 -7.75 -7.54 7.95
C MET A 59 -8.79 -7.19 9.04
N ASN A 60 -8.50 -7.51 10.30
CA ASN A 60 -9.30 -7.13 11.48
C ASN A 60 -8.89 -5.78 12.10
N GLY A 61 -7.96 -5.05 11.50
CA GLY A 61 -7.48 -3.73 11.97
C GLY A 61 -6.33 -3.77 12.97
N THR A 62 -5.88 -4.95 13.39
CA THR A 62 -4.78 -5.11 14.36
C THR A 62 -3.41 -5.21 13.68
N GLY A 63 -2.33 -5.04 14.43
CA GLY A 63 -0.97 -5.33 13.94
C GLY A 63 -0.48 -4.39 12.84
N ARG A 64 -0.99 -3.15 12.80
CA ARG A 64 -0.49 -2.11 11.89
C ARG A 64 0.99 -1.86 12.16
N ARG A 65 1.81 -1.97 11.11
CA ARG A 65 3.25 -1.69 11.12
C ARG A 65 3.72 -1.16 9.78
N VAL A 66 4.81 -0.42 9.81
CA VAL A 66 5.53 0.00 8.61
C VAL A 66 6.32 -1.21 8.05
N LEU A 67 6.20 -1.44 6.75
CA LEU A 67 6.97 -2.45 6.01
C LEU A 67 8.18 -1.82 5.32
N VAL A 68 7.96 -0.67 4.68
CA VAL A 68 9.00 0.13 4.03
C VAL A 68 8.76 1.58 4.40
N GLU A 69 9.84 2.27 4.78
CA GLU A 69 9.88 3.72 4.94
C GLU A 69 11.04 4.30 4.14
N ASP A 70 10.92 5.61 3.90
CA ASP A 70 11.85 6.41 3.13
C ASP A 70 11.99 5.97 1.66
N LYS A 71 12.40 6.91 0.82
CA LYS A 71 12.70 6.63 -0.59
C LYS A 71 11.49 6.03 -1.33
N LEU A 72 10.28 6.54 -1.10
CA LEU A 72 9.05 6.14 -1.82
C LEU A 72 8.35 7.36 -2.43
N PRO A 73 9.04 8.14 -3.29
CA PRO A 73 8.63 9.50 -3.62
C PRO A 73 7.24 9.63 -4.24
N HIS A 74 6.74 8.63 -4.98
CA HIS A 74 5.35 8.67 -5.44
C HIS A 74 4.78 7.33 -5.89
N ILE A 75 4.38 6.49 -4.92
CA ILE A 75 3.69 5.22 -5.19
C ILE A 75 2.34 5.46 -5.88
N PHE A 76 2.04 4.70 -6.94
CA PHE A 76 0.74 4.73 -7.61
C PHE A 76 0.18 3.33 -7.89
N GLY A 77 0.71 2.62 -8.89
CA GLY A 77 0.44 1.21 -9.08
C GLY A 77 0.96 0.39 -7.91
N PHE A 78 0.14 -0.52 -7.38
CA PHE A 78 0.46 -1.30 -6.19
C PHE A 78 -0.22 -2.66 -6.26
N SER A 79 0.52 -3.74 -6.03
CA SER A 79 -0.02 -5.11 -6.05
C SER A 79 0.79 -6.05 -5.16
N LEU A 80 0.23 -7.22 -4.87
CA LEU A 80 0.87 -8.28 -4.10
C LEU A 80 0.71 -9.60 -4.84
N LEU A 81 1.81 -10.35 -4.96
CA LEU A 81 1.79 -11.71 -5.49
C LEU A 81 2.85 -12.56 -4.76
N GLY A 82 2.42 -13.71 -4.24
CA GLY A 82 3.28 -14.59 -3.46
C GLY A 82 3.84 -13.87 -2.24
N ASP A 83 5.17 -13.87 -2.11
CA ASP A 83 5.87 -13.22 -0.99
C ASP A 83 6.31 -11.77 -1.28
N PHE A 84 5.89 -11.18 -2.41
CA PHE A 84 6.33 -9.85 -2.82
C PHE A 84 5.17 -8.86 -2.96
N VAL A 85 5.43 -7.64 -2.51
CA VAL A 85 4.65 -6.45 -2.83
C VAL A 85 5.38 -5.70 -3.93
N TYR A 86 4.65 -5.27 -4.96
CA TYR A 86 5.15 -4.58 -6.13
C TYR A 86 4.53 -3.19 -6.20
N TRP A 87 5.32 -2.19 -6.58
CA TRP A 87 4.78 -0.86 -6.83
C TRP A 87 5.49 -0.15 -7.98
N THR A 88 4.79 0.80 -8.57
CA THR A 88 5.34 1.75 -9.53
C THR A 88 5.60 3.07 -8.83
N ASP A 89 6.76 3.67 -9.09
CA ASP A 89 7.08 5.01 -8.62
C ASP A 89 7.09 5.99 -9.80
N TRP A 90 6.25 7.03 -9.74
CA TRP A 90 6.17 8.00 -10.84
C TRP A 90 7.43 8.88 -10.91
N GLN A 91 7.93 9.38 -9.78
CA GLN A 91 9.07 10.30 -9.80
C GLN A 91 10.38 9.61 -10.19
N ARG A 92 10.56 8.35 -9.78
CA ARG A 92 11.74 7.54 -10.13
C ARG A 92 11.62 6.81 -11.44
N ARG A 93 10.39 6.65 -11.94
CA ARG A 93 10.11 5.91 -13.16
C ARG A 93 10.60 4.47 -13.04
N SER A 94 10.34 3.87 -11.88
CA SER A 94 10.80 2.54 -11.52
C SER A 94 9.63 1.61 -11.22
N ILE A 95 9.90 0.31 -11.36
CA ILE A 95 9.08 -0.75 -10.77
C ILE A 95 9.95 -1.44 -9.74
N GLU A 96 9.46 -1.50 -8.52
CA GLU A 96 10.17 -2.04 -7.38
C GLU A 96 9.34 -3.13 -6.72
N ARG A 97 10.02 -4.00 -5.97
CA ARG A 97 9.38 -4.96 -5.09
C ARG A 97 10.02 -4.97 -3.72
N VAL A 98 9.24 -5.42 -2.74
CA VAL A 98 9.74 -5.75 -1.41
C VAL A 98 9.23 -7.12 -1.01
N HIS A 99 10.10 -7.93 -0.43
CA HIS A 99 9.72 -9.19 0.17
C HIS A 99 8.97 -8.94 1.49
N LYS A 100 7.72 -9.41 1.59
CA LYS A 100 6.77 -9.03 2.65
C LYS A 100 7.17 -9.44 4.06
N ARG A 101 8.09 -10.40 4.20
CA ARG A 101 8.59 -10.92 5.48
C ARG A 101 9.96 -10.35 5.87
N THR A 102 10.87 -10.24 4.92
CA THR A 102 12.27 -9.81 5.19
C THR A 102 12.46 -8.32 5.00
N ALA A 103 11.49 -7.62 4.41
CA ALA A 103 11.60 -6.22 4.00
C ALA A 103 12.75 -5.95 3.01
N GLU A 104 13.25 -6.99 2.36
CA GLU A 104 14.28 -6.86 1.33
C GLU A 104 13.68 -6.24 0.06
N ARG A 105 14.23 -5.09 -0.33
CA ARG A 105 13.75 -4.26 -1.43
C ARG A 105 14.66 -4.38 -2.63
N GLU A 106 14.05 -4.49 -3.81
CA GLU A 106 14.75 -4.62 -5.08
C GLU A 106 14.10 -3.76 -6.16
N PHE A 107 14.95 -3.13 -6.99
CA PHE A 107 14.52 -2.52 -8.24
C PHE A 107 14.39 -3.61 -9.31
N ILE A 108 13.20 -3.78 -9.87
CA ILE A 108 12.97 -4.68 -10.99
C ILE A 108 13.36 -3.96 -12.29
N ILE A 109 12.92 -2.72 -12.40
CA ILE A 109 13.26 -1.81 -13.50
C ILE A 109 13.50 -0.43 -12.88
N ASP A 110 14.55 0.24 -13.33
CA ASP A 110 14.86 1.62 -12.98
C ASP A 110 14.97 2.47 -14.26
N GLN A 111 14.66 3.76 -14.17
CA GLN A 111 14.75 4.72 -15.27
C GLN A 111 14.01 4.30 -16.56
N LEU A 112 12.71 3.97 -16.45
CA LEU A 112 11.88 3.72 -17.62
C LEU A 112 11.96 4.91 -18.61
N PRO A 113 12.19 4.68 -19.91
CA PRO A 113 12.29 5.76 -20.90
C PRO A 113 10.98 6.54 -21.02
N ASP A 114 11.03 7.74 -21.60
CA ASP A 114 9.83 8.50 -21.95
C ASP A 114 9.03 7.70 -23.00
N LEU A 115 7.72 7.60 -22.76
CA LEU A 115 6.74 7.00 -23.67
C LEU A 115 6.26 8.04 -24.68
#